data_AF-A0A8F9TSQ2-F1
#
_entry.id   AF-A0A8F9TSQ2-F1
#
_cell.length_a   1.000
_cell.length_b   1.000
_cell.length_c   1.000
_cell.angle_alpha   90.00
_cell.angle_beta   90.00
_cell.angle_gamma   90.00
#
_symmetry.space_group_name_H-M   'P 1'
#
loop_
_entity.id
_entity.type
_entity.pdbx_description
1 polymer ?
#
loop_
_entity_poly.entity_id
_entity_poly.type
_entity_poly.pdbx_seq_one_letter_code
_entity_poly.pdbx_strand_id
1 'polypeptide(L)'
;MKKWFYLIAPACMLVVFIFLYLGSTKKIAERDRQIAEKAHAAKVAEDQRKAEIEEKARLDAKRHAEERAAEEAKKEKERAEKWAAVGKDIQDQTDGYNKEAENLSKTVAELQQQLVQLRKSKEAANLEYLAAIKQVELARVDKRTAELDIQRMTDMIAKRAEQSAMAKPPAPPAPAKS
;
A
#
# COMPACT_ATOMS: atom_id res chain seq x y z
N MET A 1 116.92 60.91 -29.17
CA MET A 1 115.64 61.08 -28.43
C MET A 1 114.46 60.64 -29.29
N LYS A 2 114.02 59.36 -29.21
CA LYS A 2 112.84 58.86 -29.95
C LYS A 2 112.26 57.52 -29.44
N LYS A 3 112.91 56.84 -28.46
CA LYS A 3 112.48 55.53 -27.95
C LYS A 3 111.34 55.60 -26.92
N TRP A 4 111.16 56.73 -26.22
CA TRP A 4 110.10 56.92 -25.22
C TRP A 4 108.70 57.11 -25.85
N PHE A 5 108.63 57.58 -27.10
CA PHE A 5 107.36 57.78 -27.81
C PHE A 5 106.66 56.44 -28.12
N TYR A 6 107.44 55.39 -28.41
CA TYR A 6 106.94 54.02 -28.60
C TYR A 6 106.46 53.35 -27.31
N LEU A 7 106.68 53.96 -26.13
CA LEU A 7 106.21 53.47 -24.84
C LEU A 7 105.01 54.27 -24.32
N ILE A 8 105.07 55.60 -24.43
CA ILE A 8 104.02 56.52 -23.95
C ILE A 8 102.75 56.40 -24.80
N ALA A 9 102.86 56.32 -26.12
CA ALA A 9 101.70 56.19 -27.00
C ALA A 9 100.87 54.91 -26.73
N PRO A 10 101.48 53.70 -26.65
CA PRO A 10 100.71 52.51 -26.27
C PRO A 10 100.26 52.53 -24.81
N ALA A 11 100.99 53.16 -23.89
CA ALA A 11 100.54 53.30 -22.50
C ALA A 11 99.27 54.18 -22.40
N CYS A 12 99.21 55.32 -23.10
CA CYS A 12 98.01 56.15 -23.16
C CYS A 12 96.84 55.42 -23.84
N MET A 13 97.07 54.70 -24.94
CA MET A 13 96.03 53.86 -25.55
C MET A 13 95.53 52.77 -24.60
N LEU A 14 96.42 52.17 -23.80
CA LEU A 14 96.07 51.13 -22.84
C LEU A 14 95.21 51.70 -21.69
N VAL A 15 95.50 52.90 -21.20
CA VAL A 15 94.67 53.58 -20.19
C VAL A 15 93.27 53.91 -20.74
N VAL A 16 93.18 54.43 -21.97
CA VAL A 16 91.89 54.69 -22.64
C VAL A 16 91.11 53.39 -22.84
N PHE A 17 91.80 52.32 -23.26
CA PHE A 17 91.20 51.00 -23.43
C PHE A 17 90.66 50.43 -22.11
N ILE A 18 91.40 50.55 -21.01
CA ILE A 18 90.96 50.09 -19.68
C ILE A 18 89.69 50.84 -19.25
N PHE A 19 89.63 52.16 -19.45
CA PHE A 19 88.45 52.96 -19.09
C PHE A 19 87.22 52.57 -19.92
N LEU A 20 87.39 52.38 -21.23
CA LEU A 20 86.32 51.91 -22.14
C LEU A 20 85.88 50.47 -21.84
N TYR A 21 86.82 49.59 -21.49
CA TYR A 21 86.55 48.20 -21.12
C TYR A 21 85.77 48.12 -19.80
N LEU A 22 86.20 48.84 -18.75
CA LEU A 22 85.50 48.89 -17.46
C LEU A 22 84.12 49.56 -17.56
N GLY A 23 83.97 50.57 -18.42
CA GLY A 23 82.66 51.18 -18.70
C GLY A 23 81.72 50.23 -19.45
N SER A 24 82.26 49.46 -20.41
CA SER A 24 81.49 48.47 -21.17
C SER A 24 81.09 47.27 -20.32
N THR A 25 81.98 46.75 -19.46
CA THR A 25 81.65 45.61 -18.58
C THR A 25 80.60 45.96 -17.53
N LYS A 26 80.62 47.19 -16.97
CA LYS A 26 79.55 47.67 -16.07
C LYS A 26 78.21 47.78 -16.78
N LYS A 27 78.18 48.34 -17.99
CA LYS A 27 76.95 48.43 -18.80
C LYS A 27 76.39 47.05 -19.17
N ILE A 28 77.26 46.08 -19.47
CA ILE A 28 76.86 44.70 -19.72
C ILE A 28 76.30 44.07 -18.43
N ALA A 29 76.99 44.22 -17.30
CA ALA A 29 76.53 43.69 -16.02
C ALA A 29 75.18 44.28 -15.55
N GLU A 30 74.95 45.59 -15.75
CA GLU A 30 73.66 46.22 -15.45
C GLU A 30 72.56 45.74 -16.40
N ARG A 31 72.87 45.58 -17.69
CA ARG A 31 71.92 45.02 -18.67
C ARG A 31 71.56 43.58 -18.32
N ASP A 32 72.53 42.75 -17.93
CA ASP A 32 72.32 41.36 -17.54
C ASP A 32 71.48 41.26 -16.26
N ARG A 33 71.72 42.14 -15.28
CA ARG A 33 70.88 42.26 -14.07
C ARG A 33 69.44 42.65 -14.41
N GLN A 34 69.24 43.64 -15.28
CA GLN A 34 67.89 44.04 -15.70
C GLN A 34 67.16 42.94 -16.48
N ILE A 35 67.89 42.16 -17.29
CA ILE A 35 67.32 40.99 -17.99
C ILE A 35 66.95 39.91 -16.98
N ALA A 36 67.82 39.63 -16.00
CA ALA A 36 67.56 38.66 -14.94
C ALA A 36 66.36 39.06 -14.05
N GLU A 37 66.27 40.33 -13.66
CA GLU A 37 65.14 40.87 -12.89
C GLU A 37 63.83 40.81 -13.68
N LYS A 38 63.83 41.17 -14.96
CA LYS A 38 62.65 41.04 -15.83
C LYS A 38 62.26 39.60 -16.04
N ALA A 39 63.22 38.69 -16.22
CA ALA A 39 62.96 37.26 -16.35
C ALA A 39 62.39 36.68 -15.04
N HIS A 40 62.90 37.11 -13.89
CA HIS A 40 62.38 36.70 -12.58
C HIS A 40 60.96 37.25 -12.35
N ALA A 41 60.72 38.53 -12.61
CA ALA A 41 59.40 39.14 -12.49
C ALA A 41 58.37 38.49 -13.44
N ALA A 42 58.78 38.15 -14.67
CA ALA A 42 57.93 37.43 -15.61
C ALA A 42 57.59 36.01 -15.12
N LYS A 43 58.55 35.28 -14.54
CA LYS A 43 58.30 33.96 -13.94
C LYS A 43 57.35 34.04 -12.76
N VAL A 44 57.58 34.97 -11.83
CA VAL A 44 56.69 35.17 -10.68
C VAL A 44 55.27 35.52 -11.12
N ALA A 45 55.11 36.37 -12.13
CA ALA A 45 53.79 36.72 -12.67
C ALA A 45 53.11 35.53 -13.37
N GLU A 46 53.88 34.68 -14.07
CA GLU A 46 53.35 33.46 -14.68
C GLU A 46 52.92 32.43 -13.63
N ASP A 47 53.74 32.22 -12.60
CA ASP A 47 53.46 31.30 -11.50
C ASP A 47 52.24 31.75 -10.69
N GLN A 48 52.10 33.06 -10.43
CA GLN A 48 50.90 33.63 -9.82
C GLN A 48 49.65 33.40 -10.68
N ARG A 49 49.74 33.63 -12.00
CA ARG A 49 48.62 33.36 -12.91
C ARG A 49 48.25 31.89 -12.96
N LYS A 50 49.23 30.99 -12.97
CA LYS A 50 48.99 29.54 -12.90
C LYS A 50 48.30 29.17 -11.59
N ALA A 51 48.79 29.65 -10.45
CA ALA A 51 48.19 29.40 -9.15
C ALA A 51 46.74 29.91 -9.05
N GLU A 52 46.45 31.09 -9.58
CA GLU A 52 45.07 31.63 -9.63
C GLU A 52 44.14 30.79 -10.52
N ILE A 53 44.64 30.31 -11.66
CA ILE A 53 43.87 29.45 -12.57
C ILE A 53 43.60 28.10 -11.89
N GLU A 54 44.60 27.51 -11.25
CA GLU A 54 44.48 26.24 -10.52
C GLU A 54 43.51 26.35 -9.34
N GLU A 55 43.58 27.44 -8.56
CA GLU A 55 42.64 27.67 -7.46
C GLU A 55 41.21 27.87 -7.96
N LYS A 56 41.00 28.65 -9.04
CA LYS A 56 39.67 28.81 -9.65
C LYS A 56 39.14 27.49 -10.19
N ALA A 57 39.97 26.71 -10.87
CA ALA A 57 39.59 25.38 -11.37
C ALA A 57 39.23 24.44 -10.22
N ARG A 58 39.98 24.47 -9.11
CA ARG A 58 39.71 23.66 -7.92
C ARG A 58 38.41 24.05 -7.24
N LEU A 59 38.14 25.34 -7.10
CA LEU A 59 36.89 25.84 -6.50
C LEU A 59 35.68 25.50 -7.37
N ASP A 60 35.79 25.65 -8.69
CA ASP A 60 34.73 25.31 -9.62
C ASP A 60 34.44 23.79 -9.63
N ALA A 61 35.50 22.97 -9.65
CA ALA A 61 35.38 21.52 -9.53
C ALA A 61 34.72 21.10 -8.21
N LYS A 62 35.07 21.74 -7.08
CA LYS A 62 34.42 21.51 -5.78
C LYS A 62 32.94 21.88 -5.81
N ARG A 63 32.60 23.05 -6.34
CA ARG A 63 31.22 23.50 -6.47
C ARG A 63 30.39 22.50 -7.28
N HIS A 64 30.89 22.06 -8.43
CA HIS A 64 30.20 21.06 -9.25
C HIS A 64 30.12 19.66 -8.61
N ALA A 65 31.09 19.30 -7.77
CA ALA A 65 30.99 18.07 -6.98
C ALA A 65 29.90 18.18 -5.90
N GLU A 66 29.83 19.31 -5.20
CA GLU A 66 28.82 19.57 -4.17
C GLU A 66 27.40 19.67 -4.78
N GLU A 67 27.25 20.32 -5.92
CA GLU A 67 25.98 20.40 -6.66
C GLU A 67 25.48 19.02 -7.07
N ARG A 68 26.35 18.17 -7.63
CA ARG A 68 26.01 16.78 -8.00
C ARG A 68 25.64 15.95 -6.78
N ALA A 69 26.42 16.03 -5.71
CA ALA A 69 26.12 15.31 -4.47
C ALA A 69 24.78 15.74 -3.87
N ALA A 70 24.44 17.03 -3.91
CA ALA A 70 23.16 17.54 -3.43
C ALA A 70 21.99 17.10 -4.32
N GLU A 71 22.16 17.08 -5.64
CA GLU A 71 21.14 16.59 -6.57
C GLU A 71 20.91 15.08 -6.42
N GLU A 72 21.98 14.30 -6.29
CA GLU A 72 21.91 12.85 -6.05
C GLU A 72 21.23 12.55 -4.70
N ALA A 73 21.57 13.29 -3.64
CA ALA A 73 20.93 13.14 -2.34
C ALA A 73 19.43 13.48 -2.39
N LYS A 74 19.03 14.51 -3.16
CA LYS A 74 17.60 14.82 -3.38
C LYS A 74 16.90 13.69 -4.14
N LYS A 75 17.49 13.20 -5.24
CA LYS A 75 16.95 12.09 -6.03
C LYS A 75 16.83 10.80 -5.21
N GLU A 76 17.79 10.52 -4.33
CA GLU A 76 17.73 9.37 -3.44
C GLU A 76 16.63 9.51 -2.38
N LYS A 77 16.51 10.69 -1.74
CA LYS A 77 15.40 10.98 -0.82
C LYS A 77 14.05 10.85 -1.49
N GLU A 78 13.85 11.47 -2.65
CA GLU A 78 12.58 11.37 -3.40
C GLU A 78 12.26 9.93 -3.80
N ARG A 79 13.27 9.14 -4.19
CA ARG A 79 13.09 7.72 -4.46
C ARG A 79 12.68 6.98 -3.18
N ALA A 80 13.42 7.15 -2.09
CA ALA A 80 13.13 6.49 -0.82
C ALA A 80 11.72 6.84 -0.30
N GLU A 81 11.31 8.11 -0.38
CA GLU A 81 9.97 8.57 0.00
C GLU A 81 8.89 7.95 -0.89
N LYS A 82 9.09 7.90 -2.21
CA LYS A 82 8.16 7.23 -3.14
C LYS A 82 8.05 5.73 -2.84
N TRP A 83 9.18 5.05 -2.62
CA TRP A 83 9.19 3.63 -2.27
C TRP A 83 8.48 3.37 -0.95
N ALA A 84 8.71 4.21 0.07
CA ALA A 84 8.04 4.09 1.36
C ALA A 84 6.53 4.35 1.25
N ALA A 85 6.12 5.35 0.46
CA ALA A 85 4.71 5.66 0.22
C ALA A 85 3.98 4.52 -0.50
N VAL A 86 4.57 3.99 -1.58
CA VAL A 86 4.02 2.84 -2.30
C VAL A 86 3.99 1.60 -1.42
N GLY A 87 5.06 1.33 -0.66
CA GLY A 87 5.10 0.21 0.27
C GLY A 87 4.01 0.29 1.34
N LYS A 88 3.76 1.49 1.87
CA LYS A 88 2.68 1.73 2.83
C LYS A 88 1.31 1.54 2.20
N ASP A 89 1.06 2.08 1.01
CA ASP A 89 -0.23 1.92 0.31
C ASP A 89 -0.53 0.44 0.02
N ILE A 90 0.47 -0.32 -0.44
CA ILE A 90 0.35 -1.78 -0.65
C ILE A 90 0.02 -2.49 0.66
N GLN A 91 0.68 -2.12 1.76
CA GLN A 91 0.42 -2.71 3.07
C GLN A 91 -1.00 -2.38 3.56
N ASP A 92 -1.40 -1.11 3.49
CA ASP A 92 -2.73 -0.66 3.92
C ASP A 92 -3.84 -1.35 3.10
N GLN A 93 -3.66 -1.51 1.79
CA GLN A 93 -4.58 -2.26 0.92
C GLN A 93 -4.61 -3.75 1.27
N THR A 94 -3.46 -4.37 1.50
CA THR A 94 -3.35 -5.79 1.88
C THR A 94 -4.06 -6.05 3.21
N ASP A 95 -3.82 -5.19 4.21
CA ASP A 95 -4.48 -5.27 5.51
C ASP A 95 -5.98 -5.04 5.40
N GLY A 96 -6.40 -4.13 4.52
CA GLY A 96 -7.81 -3.90 4.18
C GLY A 96 -8.49 -5.14 3.61
N TYR A 97 -7.91 -5.74 2.57
CA TYR A 97 -8.45 -6.95 1.94
C TYR A 97 -8.43 -8.16 2.86
N ASN A 98 -7.41 -8.30 3.72
CA ASN A 98 -7.37 -9.37 4.71
C ASN A 98 -8.52 -9.24 5.72
N LYS A 99 -8.78 -8.02 6.22
CA LYS A 99 -9.92 -7.76 7.12
C LYS A 99 -11.25 -8.03 6.43
N GLU A 100 -11.40 -7.62 5.18
CA GLU A 100 -12.61 -7.90 4.40
C GLU A 100 -12.82 -9.41 4.20
N ALA A 101 -11.77 -10.14 3.86
CA ALA A 101 -11.81 -11.59 3.71
C ALA A 101 -12.20 -12.31 5.02
N GLU A 102 -11.67 -11.87 6.16
CA GLU A 102 -12.06 -12.39 7.48
C GLU A 102 -13.53 -12.13 7.79
N ASN A 103 -14.02 -10.91 7.52
CA ASN A 103 -15.42 -10.55 7.74
C ASN A 103 -16.36 -11.38 6.86
N LEU A 104 -16.05 -11.49 5.57
CA LEU A 104 -16.82 -12.31 4.64
C LEU A 104 -16.80 -13.79 5.05
N SER A 105 -15.66 -14.30 5.52
CA SER A 105 -15.56 -15.68 6.02
C SER A 105 -16.46 -15.92 7.24
N LYS A 106 -16.54 -14.96 8.16
CA LYS A 106 -17.47 -15.01 9.31
C LYS A 106 -18.93 -14.97 8.85
N THR A 107 -19.28 -14.08 7.93
CA THR A 107 -20.64 -14.00 7.38
C THR A 107 -21.03 -15.28 6.66
N VAL A 108 -20.11 -15.89 5.88
CA VAL A 108 -20.36 -17.18 5.23
C VAL A 108 -20.63 -18.28 6.27
N ALA A 109 -19.82 -18.36 7.33
CA ALA A 109 -20.02 -19.34 8.39
C ALA A 109 -21.37 -19.13 9.12
N GLU A 110 -21.73 -17.88 9.40
CA GLU A 110 -23.02 -17.53 10.01
C GLU A 110 -24.20 -17.92 9.10
N LEU A 111 -24.15 -17.56 7.82
CA LEU A 111 -25.19 -17.91 6.85
C LEU A 111 -25.33 -19.43 6.68
N GLN A 112 -24.22 -20.16 6.68
CA GLN A 112 -24.25 -21.63 6.65
C GLN A 112 -24.94 -22.21 7.89
N GLN A 113 -24.65 -21.68 9.09
CA GLN A 113 -25.35 -22.08 10.32
C GLN A 113 -26.84 -21.76 10.25
N GLN A 114 -27.21 -20.55 9.82
CA GLN A 114 -28.61 -20.16 9.65
C GLN A 114 -29.35 -21.08 8.67
N LEU A 115 -28.71 -21.46 7.56
CA LEU A 115 -29.28 -22.38 6.57
C LEU A 115 -29.54 -23.76 7.18
N VAL A 116 -28.59 -24.30 7.94
CA VAL A 116 -28.78 -25.58 8.65
C VAL A 116 -29.92 -25.49 9.66
N GLN A 117 -30.00 -24.42 10.43
CA GLN A 117 -31.11 -24.23 11.39
C GLN A 117 -32.46 -24.09 10.69
N LEU A 118 -32.52 -23.36 9.57
CA LEU A 118 -33.75 -23.19 8.80
C LEU A 118 -34.24 -24.51 8.18
N ARG A 119 -33.31 -25.38 7.74
CA ARG A 119 -33.66 -26.73 7.27
C ARG A 119 -34.25 -27.56 8.40
N LYS A 120 -33.63 -27.56 9.58
CA LYS A 120 -34.14 -28.27 10.75
C LYS A 120 -35.50 -27.76 11.19
N SER A 121 -35.69 -26.45 11.25
CA SER A 121 -36.98 -25.86 11.66
C SER A 121 -38.08 -26.16 10.64
N LYS A 122 -37.77 -26.12 9.33
CA LYS A 122 -38.69 -26.53 8.27
C LYS A 122 -39.10 -27.99 8.42
N GLU A 123 -38.15 -28.90 8.65
CA GLU A 123 -38.45 -30.32 8.83
C GLU A 123 -39.32 -30.56 10.06
N ALA A 124 -38.99 -29.93 11.19
CA ALA A 124 -39.79 -30.00 12.41
C ALA A 124 -41.22 -29.48 12.19
N ALA A 125 -41.37 -28.28 11.61
CA ALA A 125 -42.68 -27.71 11.32
C ALA A 125 -43.50 -28.56 10.35
N ASN A 126 -42.85 -29.22 9.37
CA ASN A 126 -43.54 -30.13 8.45
C ASN A 126 -44.04 -31.39 9.17
N LEU A 127 -43.26 -31.94 10.10
CA LEU A 127 -43.69 -33.08 10.91
C LEU A 127 -44.87 -32.71 11.82
N GLU A 128 -44.81 -31.54 12.47
CA GLU A 128 -45.91 -31.02 13.29
C GLU A 128 -47.18 -30.79 12.47
N TYR A 129 -47.04 -30.21 11.28
CA TYR A 129 -48.15 -30.00 10.36
C TYR A 129 -48.82 -31.31 9.94
N LEU A 130 -48.02 -32.32 9.57
CA LEU A 130 -48.53 -33.65 9.22
C LEU A 130 -49.21 -34.34 10.41
N ALA A 131 -48.64 -34.21 11.61
CA ALA A 131 -49.24 -34.74 12.83
C ALA A 131 -50.58 -34.06 13.15
N ALA A 132 -50.68 -32.73 13.00
CA ALA A 132 -51.91 -31.98 13.19
C ALA A 132 -53.00 -32.40 12.20
N ILE A 133 -52.66 -32.55 10.91
CA ILE A 133 -53.60 -33.07 9.90
C ILE A 133 -54.10 -34.46 10.30
N LYS A 134 -53.18 -35.35 10.70
CA LYS A 134 -53.54 -36.70 11.13
C LYS A 134 -54.53 -36.67 12.30
N GLN A 135 -54.31 -35.82 13.30
CA GLN A 135 -55.23 -35.69 14.44
C GLN A 135 -56.62 -35.20 14.01
N VAL A 136 -56.69 -34.22 13.10
CA VAL A 136 -57.97 -33.73 12.57
C VAL A 136 -58.72 -34.83 11.82
N GLU A 137 -58.03 -35.62 11.01
CA GLU A 137 -58.66 -36.73 10.27
C GLU A 137 -59.11 -37.86 11.21
N LEU A 138 -58.33 -38.20 12.24
CA LEU A 138 -58.77 -39.14 13.27
C LEU A 138 -60.02 -38.64 14.00
N ALA A 139 -60.05 -37.37 14.41
CA ALA A 139 -61.23 -36.78 15.05
C ALA A 139 -62.46 -36.79 14.14
N ARG A 140 -62.29 -36.61 12.82
CA ARG A 140 -63.38 -36.73 11.83
C ARG A 140 -63.90 -38.17 11.73
N VAL A 141 -63.02 -39.17 11.76
CA VAL A 141 -63.40 -40.59 11.76
C VAL A 141 -64.14 -40.96 13.05
N ASP A 142 -63.64 -40.53 14.21
CA ASP A 142 -64.26 -40.77 15.50
C ASP A 142 -65.66 -40.15 15.58
N LYS A 143 -65.80 -38.91 15.09
CA LYS A 143 -67.10 -38.24 14.99
C LYS A 143 -68.08 -39.04 14.12
N ARG A 144 -67.67 -39.47 12.92
CA ARG A 144 -68.53 -40.27 12.03
C ARG A 144 -68.93 -41.60 12.66
N THR A 145 -68.01 -42.22 13.40
CA THR A 145 -68.28 -43.49 14.11
C THR A 145 -69.31 -43.26 15.22
N ALA A 146 -69.14 -42.22 16.03
CA ALA A 146 -70.10 -41.85 17.07
C ALA A 146 -71.48 -41.50 16.49
N GLU A 147 -71.55 -40.80 15.35
CA GLU A 147 -72.81 -40.51 14.65
C GLU A 147 -73.53 -41.79 14.22
N LEU A 148 -72.80 -42.77 13.67
CA LEU A 148 -73.37 -44.08 13.29
C LEU A 148 -73.89 -44.87 14.50
N ASP A 149 -73.17 -44.84 15.62
CA ASP A 149 -73.61 -45.53 16.84
C ASP A 149 -74.84 -44.87 17.48
N ILE A 150 -74.92 -43.53 17.45
CA ILE A 150 -76.14 -42.80 17.84
C ILE A 150 -77.32 -43.19 16.95
N GLN A 151 -77.12 -43.27 15.63
CA GLN A 151 -78.17 -43.70 14.69
C GLN A 151 -78.64 -45.12 15.02
N ARG A 152 -77.72 -46.08 15.18
CA ARG A 152 -78.04 -47.47 15.55
C ARG A 152 -78.79 -47.56 16.88
N MET A 153 -78.35 -46.81 17.89
CA MET A 153 -79.00 -46.79 19.20
C MET A 153 -80.41 -46.19 19.11
N THR A 154 -80.57 -45.12 18.35
CA THR A 154 -81.87 -44.49 18.10
C THR A 154 -82.81 -45.46 17.39
N ASP A 155 -82.35 -46.15 16.35
CA ASP A 155 -83.11 -47.18 15.63
C ASP A 155 -83.52 -48.34 16.55
N MET A 156 -82.63 -48.76 17.45
CA MET A 156 -82.91 -49.81 18.42
C MET A 156 -83.99 -49.38 19.44
N ILE A 157 -83.88 -48.15 19.95
CA ILE A 157 -84.88 -47.57 20.87
C ILE A 157 -86.23 -47.45 20.15
N ALA A 158 -86.25 -46.96 18.91
CA ALA A 158 -87.46 -46.86 18.10
C ALA A 158 -88.12 -48.23 17.90
N LYS A 159 -87.36 -49.25 17.48
CA LYS A 159 -87.86 -50.63 17.34
C LYS A 159 -88.38 -51.20 18.66
N ARG A 160 -87.70 -50.94 19.78
CA ARG A 160 -88.14 -51.41 21.11
C ARG A 160 -89.40 -50.69 21.58
N ALA A 161 -89.55 -49.40 21.26
CA ALA A 161 -90.76 -48.63 21.52
C ALA A 161 -91.95 -49.18 20.70
N GLU A 162 -91.76 -49.47 19.41
CA GLU A 162 -92.77 -50.12 18.56
C GLU A 162 -93.21 -51.49 19.09
N GLN A 163 -92.27 -52.25 19.67
CA GLN A 163 -92.54 -53.57 20.25
C GLN A 163 -93.14 -53.51 21.66
N SER A 164 -93.17 -52.34 22.31
CA SER A 164 -93.69 -52.18 23.67
C SER A 164 -95.23 -52.20 23.67
N ALA A 165 -95.81 -53.00 24.57
CA ALA A 165 -97.25 -53.13 24.73
C ALA A 165 -97.95 -51.80 25.10
N MET A 166 -97.21 -50.84 25.69
CA MET A 166 -97.70 -49.50 26.03
C MET A 166 -97.86 -48.57 24.82
N ALA A 167 -97.21 -48.88 23.68
CA ALA A 167 -97.29 -48.11 22.44
C ALA A 167 -98.37 -48.65 21.47
N LYS A 168 -98.97 -49.81 21.78
CA LYS A 168 -100.14 -50.33 21.07
C LYS A 168 -101.42 -49.71 21.68
N PRO A 169 -102.33 -49.14 20.88
CA PRO A 169 -103.62 -48.69 21.39
C PRO A 169 -104.34 -49.87 22.06
N PRO A 170 -105.01 -49.65 23.21
CA PRO A 170 -105.69 -50.72 23.92
C PRO A 170 -106.69 -51.40 22.98
N ALA A 171 -106.72 -52.75 23.02
CA ALA A 171 -107.65 -53.51 22.21
C ALA A 171 -109.08 -53.00 22.48
N PRO A 172 -109.87 -52.68 21.42
CA PRO A 172 -111.22 -52.19 21.61
C PRO A 172 -112.03 -53.19 22.45
N PRO A 173 -112.83 -52.74 23.42
CA PRO A 173 -113.58 -53.63 24.28
C PRO A 173 -114.44 -54.57 23.43
N ALA A 174 -114.42 -55.86 23.78
CA ALA A 174 -115.13 -56.89 23.03
C ALA A 174 -116.62 -56.53 22.94
N PRO A 175 -117.26 -56.67 21.75
CA PRO A 175 -118.69 -56.42 21.62
C PRO A 175 -119.44 -57.40 22.52
N ALA A 176 -120.28 -56.85 23.40
CA ALA A 176 -121.17 -57.63 24.25
C ALA A 176 -122.06 -58.50 23.36
N LYS A 177 -121.92 -59.83 23.48
CA LYS A 177 -122.87 -60.77 22.91
C LYS A 177 -124.13 -60.76 23.77
N SER A 178 -125.28 -60.61 23.11
CA SER A 178 -126.63 -60.77 23.64
C SER A 178 -126.82 -62.08 24.41
#